data_AF-A0A5M9UJ35-F1
#
_entry.id   AF-A0A5M9UJ35-F1
#
_cell.length_a   1.000
_cell.length_b   1.000
_cell.length_c   1.000
_cell.angle_alpha   90.00
_cell.angle_beta   90.00
_cell.angle_gamma   90.00
#
_symmetry.space_group_name_H-M   'P 1'
#
loop_
_entity.id
_entity.type
_entity.pdbx_description
1 polymer ?
#
loop_
_entity_poly.entity_id
_entity_poly.type
_entity_poly.pdbx_seq_one_letter_code
_entity_poly.pdbx_strand_id
1 'polypeptide(L)'
;MGANKKRKRRRATLDDRHYLAIELLTTVPTPNLDDIARACGVDRRTLYRWRLRKDFDKAWRELGRQKAAARFRRAKRKVYEISRVEDIELILRATKLVG
;
A
#
# COMPACT_ATOMS: atom_id res chain seq x y z
N MET A 1 31.56 -20.36 -38.15
CA MET A 1 30.17 -19.87 -38.29
C MET A 1 29.78 -19.09 -37.05
N GLY A 2 29.47 -17.79 -37.21
CA GLY A 2 29.36 -16.81 -36.13
C GLY A 2 28.16 -17.02 -35.20
N ALA A 3 28.40 -16.78 -33.92
CA ALA A 3 27.45 -16.94 -32.82
C ALA A 3 26.29 -15.94 -32.88
N ASN A 4 25.05 -16.42 -32.87
CA ASN A 4 23.86 -15.59 -32.66
C ASN A 4 23.29 -15.81 -31.25
N LYS A 5 24.07 -15.48 -30.21
CA LYS A 5 23.57 -15.38 -28.83
C LYS A 5 22.77 -14.07 -28.72
N LYS A 6 21.47 -14.13 -29.01
CA LYS A 6 20.52 -13.03 -28.79
C LYS A 6 20.68 -12.49 -27.36
N ARG A 7 21.31 -11.33 -27.20
CA ARG A 7 21.48 -10.65 -25.91
C ARG A 7 20.11 -10.50 -25.25
N LYS A 8 19.88 -11.25 -24.16
CA LYS A 8 18.67 -11.15 -23.32
C LYS A 8 18.59 -9.71 -22.82
N ARG A 9 17.80 -8.85 -23.49
CA ARG A 9 17.61 -7.44 -23.10
C ARG A 9 17.21 -7.44 -21.63
N ARG A 10 18.09 -6.92 -20.75
CA ARG A 10 17.82 -6.79 -19.32
C ARG A 10 16.52 -6.00 -19.21
N ARG A 11 15.49 -6.58 -18.59
CA ARG A 11 14.21 -5.90 -18.36
C ARG A 11 14.51 -4.63 -17.56
N ALA A 12 13.98 -3.50 -18.00
CA ALA A 12 14.15 -2.23 -17.29
C ALA A 12 13.68 -2.40 -15.84
N THR A 13 14.44 -1.89 -14.89
CA THR A 13 14.07 -1.83 -13.47
C THR A 13 12.75 -1.06 -13.29
N LEU A 14 12.13 -1.16 -12.10
CA LEU A 14 10.99 -0.29 -11.79
C LEU A 14 11.43 1.17 -11.87
N ASP A 15 10.58 2.00 -12.47
CA ASP A 15 10.74 3.45 -12.59
C ASP A 15 9.60 4.17 -11.85
N ASP A 16 9.61 5.50 -11.87
CA ASP A 16 8.66 6.34 -11.16
C ASP A 16 7.19 6.04 -11.53
N ARG A 17 6.91 5.69 -12.78
CA ARG A 17 5.55 5.36 -13.21
C ARG A 17 5.08 4.04 -12.60
N HIS A 18 5.99 3.08 -12.42
CA HIS A 18 5.66 1.84 -11.72
C HIS A 18 5.36 2.11 -10.24
N TYR A 19 6.16 2.95 -9.58
CA TYR A 19 5.93 3.30 -8.17
C TYR A 19 4.63 4.09 -7.97
N LEU A 20 4.31 5.01 -8.88
CA LEU A 20 3.01 5.70 -8.89
C LEU A 20 1.84 4.71 -9.05
N ALA A 21 1.94 3.76 -9.98
CA ALA A 21 0.91 2.74 -10.16
C ALA A 21 0.74 1.88 -8.90
N ILE A 22 1.83 1.48 -8.27
CA ILE A 22 1.85 0.72 -7.01
C ILE A 22 1.14 1.51 -5.91
N GLU A 23 1.47 2.80 -5.74
CA GLU A 23 0.87 3.67 -4.73
C GLU A 23 -0.65 3.79 -4.90
N LEU A 24 -1.11 4.01 -6.14
CA LEU A 24 -2.54 4.13 -6.47
C LEU A 24 -3.28 2.81 -6.24
N LEU A 25 -2.69 1.68 -6.67
CA LEU A 25 -3.26 0.35 -6.48
C LEU A 25 -3.37 -0.04 -5.00
N THR A 26 -2.48 0.43 -4.12
CA THR A 26 -2.53 0.13 -2.69
C THR A 26 -3.47 1.06 -1.92
N THR A 27 -3.71 2.27 -2.41
CA THR A 27 -4.47 3.28 -1.67
C THR A 27 -5.98 3.06 -1.79
N VAL A 28 -6.46 2.71 -2.98
CA VAL A 28 -7.89 2.57 -3.28
C VAL A 28 -8.35 1.12 -3.02
N PRO A 29 -9.42 0.90 -2.23
CA PRO A 29 -9.94 -0.45 -1.96
C PRO A 29 -10.40 -1.20 -3.23
N THR A 30 -11.02 -0.48 -4.16
CA THR A 30 -11.51 -0.98 -5.45
C THR A 30 -10.90 -0.14 -6.58
N PRO A 31 -9.64 -0.41 -6.98
CA PRO A 31 -8.93 0.42 -7.93
C PRO A 31 -9.51 0.30 -9.35
N ASN A 32 -9.83 1.44 -9.98
CA ASN A 32 -10.12 1.48 -11.41
C ASN A 32 -8.81 1.46 -12.21
N LEU A 33 -8.57 0.37 -12.95
CA LEU A 33 -7.33 0.19 -13.71
C LEU A 33 -7.19 1.17 -14.88
N ASP A 34 -8.30 1.65 -15.45
CA ASP A 34 -8.26 2.61 -16.55
C ASP A 34 -7.77 3.98 -16.06
N ASP A 35 -8.28 4.44 -14.92
CA ASP A 35 -7.87 5.72 -14.33
C ASP A 35 -6.43 5.68 -13.83
N ILE A 36 -6.00 4.56 -13.24
CA ILE A 36 -4.60 4.37 -12.82
C ILE A 36 -3.67 4.37 -14.04
N ALA A 37 -4.04 3.67 -15.12
CA ALA A 37 -3.24 3.67 -16.34
C ALA A 37 -3.11 5.10 -16.92
N ARG A 38 -4.22 5.85 -16.96
CA ARG A 38 -4.24 7.26 -17.37
C ARG A 38 -3.34 8.12 -16.48
N ALA A 39 -3.42 7.99 -15.17
CA ALA A 39 -2.59 8.73 -14.22
C ALA A 39 -1.09 8.42 -14.37
N CYS A 40 -0.74 7.18 -14.72
CA CYS A 40 0.64 6.77 -14.99
C CYS A 40 1.12 7.09 -16.41
N GLY A 41 0.26 7.65 -17.28
CA GLY A 41 0.61 7.96 -18.67
C GLY A 41 0.92 6.71 -19.50
N VAL A 42 0.21 5.61 -19.25
CA VAL A 42 0.37 4.35 -19.97
C VAL A 42 -0.97 3.76 -20.40
N ASP A 43 -0.95 2.87 -21.38
CA ASP A 43 -2.13 2.09 -21.74
C ASP A 43 -2.48 1.04 -20.66
N ARG A 44 -3.77 0.68 -20.57
CA ARG A 44 -4.28 -0.32 -19.63
C ARG A 44 -3.57 -1.67 -19.82
N ARG A 45 -3.25 -2.06 -21.05
CA ARG A 45 -2.52 -3.30 -21.34
C ARG A 45 -1.09 -3.27 -20.81
N THR A 46 -0.46 -2.09 -20.79
CA THR A 46 0.88 -1.89 -20.21
C THR A 46 0.82 -2.05 -18.69
N LEU A 47 -0.15 -1.42 -18.02
CA LEU A 47 -0.38 -1.60 -16.58
C LEU A 47 -0.66 -3.07 -16.22
N TYR A 48 -1.46 -3.77 -17.02
CA TYR A 48 -1.70 -5.20 -16.84
C TYR A 48 -0.39 -6.00 -16.92
N ARG A 49 0.46 -5.74 -17.90
CA ARG A 49 1.77 -6.39 -18.02
C ARG A 49 2.69 -6.07 -16.85
N TRP A 50 2.66 -4.85 -16.30
CA TRP A 50 3.43 -4.50 -15.11
C TRP A 50 3.03 -5.36 -13.92
N ARG A 51 1.73 -5.54 -13.68
CA ARG A 51 1.20 -6.36 -12.58
C ARG A 51 1.59 -7.83 -12.66
N LEU A 52 1.90 -8.34 -13.85
CA LEU A 52 2.42 -9.71 -14.04
C LEU A 52 3.92 -9.84 -13.74
N ARG A 53 4.65 -8.73 -13.56
CA ARG A 53 6.08 -8.78 -13.24
C ARG A 53 6.28 -9.07 -11.76
N LYS A 54 7.23 -9.95 -11.44
CA LYS A 54 7.56 -10.35 -10.06
C LYS A 54 8.12 -9.19 -9.21
N ASP A 55 8.91 -8.31 -9.81
CA ASP A 55 9.48 -7.14 -9.12
C ASP A 55 8.40 -6.13 -8.76
N PHE A 56 7.46 -5.87 -9.67
CA PHE A 56 6.29 -5.03 -9.43
C PHE A 56 5.39 -5.60 -8.34
N ASP A 57 5.00 -6.87 -8.44
CA ASP A 57 4.15 -7.54 -7.44
C ASP A 57 4.82 -7.57 -6.05
N LYS A 58 6.14 -7.82 -5.98
CA LYS A 58 6.90 -7.75 -4.72
C LYS A 58 6.80 -6.36 -4.09
N ALA A 59 7.06 -5.31 -4.86
CA ALA A 59 7.00 -3.93 -4.37
C ALA A 59 5.58 -3.53 -3.95
N TRP A 60 4.56 -3.95 -4.72
CA TRP A 60 3.16 -3.71 -4.40
C TRP A 60 2.73 -4.37 -3.09
N ARG A 61 3.06 -5.65 -2.89
CA ARG A 61 2.75 -6.37 -1.65
C ARG A 61 3.48 -5.78 -0.45
N GLU A 62 4.73 -5.39 -0.62
CA GLU A 62 5.53 -4.78 0.44
C GLU A 62 4.88 -3.47 0.92
N LEU A 63 4.53 -2.58 -0.01
CA LEU A 63 3.83 -1.35 0.33
C LEU A 63 2.46 -1.62 0.97
N GLY A 64 1.72 -2.60 0.46
CA GLY A 64 0.46 -3.06 1.05
C GLY A 64 0.61 -3.47 2.51
N ARG A 65 1.62 -4.29 2.83
CA ARG A 65 1.93 -4.68 4.21
C ARG A 65 2.29 -3.50 5.08
N GLN A 66 3.12 -2.58 4.59
CA GLN A 66 3.51 -1.39 5.34
C GLN A 66 2.31 -0.49 5.68
N LYS A 67 1.43 -0.25 4.71
CA LYS A 67 0.20 0.53 4.94
C LYS A 67 -0.78 -0.20 5.88
N ALA A 68 -0.94 -1.51 5.75
CA ALA A 68 -1.76 -2.30 6.67
C ALA A 68 -1.22 -2.25 8.11
N ALA A 69 0.10 -2.43 8.28
CA ALA A 69 0.74 -2.32 9.59
C ALA A 69 0.59 -0.91 10.20
N ALA A 70 0.73 0.15 9.39
CA ALA A 70 0.50 1.51 9.83
C ALA A 70 -0.96 1.75 10.27
N ARG A 71 -1.94 1.24 9.51
CA ARG A 71 -3.36 1.29 9.87
C ARG A 71 -3.64 0.54 11.18
N PHE A 72 -3.09 -0.67 11.32
CA PHE A 72 -3.24 -1.47 12.54
C PHE A 72 -2.65 -0.77 13.77
N ARG A 73 -1.45 -0.17 13.65
CA ARG A 73 -0.83 0.61 14.74
C ARG A 73 -1.71 1.80 15.16
N ARG A 74 -2.28 2.53 14.19
CA ARG A 74 -3.21 3.64 14.47
C ARG A 74 -4.48 3.17 15.18
N ALA A 75 -5.07 2.06 14.72
CA ALA A 75 -6.25 1.48 15.35
C ALA A 75 -5.95 1.03 16.79
N LYS A 76 -4.83 0.31 17.01
CA LYS A 76 -4.42 -0.13 18.35
C LYS A 76 -4.21 1.04 19.31
N ARG A 77 -3.59 2.12 18.85
CA ARG A 77 -3.41 3.34 19.66
C ARG A 77 -4.76 3.94 20.07
N LYS A 78 -5.69 4.06 19.12
CA LYS A 78 -7.03 4.59 19.38
C LYS A 78 -7.80 3.74 20.42
N VAL A 79 -7.71 2.41 20.32
CA VAL A 79 -8.32 1.51 21.32
C VAL A 79 -7.72 1.75 22.71
N TYR A 80 -6.40 1.84 22.82
CA TYR A 80 -5.74 2.10 24.10
C TYR A 80 -6.12 3.47 24.70
N GLU A 81 -6.22 4.51 23.86
CA GLU A 81 -6.67 5.84 24.28
C GLU A 81 -8.11 5.82 24.80
N ILE A 82 -9.02 5.08 24.14
CA ILE A 82 -10.40 4.92 24.60
C ILE A 82 -10.45 4.19 25.95
N SER A 83 -9.78 3.03 26.07
CA SER A 83 -9.77 2.28 27.33
C SER A 83 -9.19 3.09 28.49
N ARG A 84 -8.15 3.90 28.24
CA ARG A 84 -7.60 4.79 29.27
C ARG A 84 -8.58 5.86 29.72
N VAL A 85 -9.41 6.40 28.82
CA VAL A 85 -10.46 7.36 29.18
C VAL A 85 -11.53 6.69 30.04
N GLU A 86 -11.97 5.48 29.67
CA GLU A 86 -12.93 4.68 30.46
C GLU A 86 -12.41 4.40 31.87
N ASP A 87 -11.13 4.03 32.01
CA ASP A 87 -10.48 3.81 33.31
C ASP A 87 -10.46 5.10 34.17
N ILE A 88 -10.17 6.25 33.56
CA ILE A 88 -10.19 7.55 34.25
C ILE A 88 -11.61 7.91 34.69
N GLU A 89 -12.62 7.74 33.83
CA GLU A 89 -14.02 7.98 34.19
C GLU A 89 -14.46 7.09 35.35
N LEU A 90 -14.05 5.82 35.36
CA LEU A 90 -14.33 4.89 36.45
C LEU A 90 -13.71 5.37 37.77
N ILE A 91 -12.45 5.82 37.75
CA ILE A 91 -11.77 6.37 38.92
C ILE A 91 -12.46 7.65 39.43
N LEU A 92 -12.84 8.56 38.53
CA LEU A 92 -13.51 9.82 38.90
C LEU A 92 -14.90 9.56 39.50
N ARG A 93 -15.65 8.57 38.97
CA ARG A 93 -16.92 8.13 39.56
C ARG A 93 -16.73 7.49 40.94
N ALA A 94 -15.74 6.60 41.08
CA ALA A 94 -15.44 5.93 42.34
C ALA A 94 -15.01 6.91 43.45
N THR A 95 -14.33 7.99 43.08
CA THR A 95 -13.87 9.04 43.99
C THR A 95 -14.90 10.15 44.24
N LYS A 96 -16.11 10.05 43.66
CA LYS A 96 -17.19 11.05 43.73
C LYS A 96 -16.78 12.47 43.28
N LEU A 97 -15.78 12.56 42.40
CA LEU A 97 -15.32 13.83 41.82
C LEU A 97 -16.16 14.28 40.62
N VAL A 98 -17.11 13.44 40.17
CA VAL A 98 -18.15 13.78 39.20
C VAL A 98 -19.49 13.66 39.92
N GLY A 99 -20.24 14.76 39.99
CA GLY A 99 -21.58 14.84 40.59
C GLY A 99 -22.67 14.30 39.70
#